data_AF-A0A6J7NS77-F1
#
_entry.id   AF-A0A6J7NS77-F1
#
_cell.length_a   1.000
_cell.length_b   1.000
_cell.length_c   1.000
_cell.angle_alpha   90.00
_cell.angle_beta   90.00
_cell.angle_gamma   90.00
#
_symmetry.space_group_name_H-M   'P 1'
#
loop_
_entity.id
_entity.type
_entity.pdbx_description
1 polymer ?
#
loop_
_entity_poly.entity_id
_entity_poly.type
_entity_poly.pdbx_seq_one_letter_code
_entity_poly.pdbx_strand_id
1 'polypeptide(L)'
;MSEYTNFLKLGSTACVLRMMEESPNILRDYTLENATRAIREISQDITCRRKIRLASGRELSSLDIQRELLDKALKFSDTNGYAPLEKKALEMWEHCVSTIENDPLKLNREVDWVIKYHLIEAFRKKHDLALDDARTQLVDLQYHDICRNRGLFYKLEKHKLVDRICNEEDIEKAKDHPPATTRAKLRGAFIKRAKERKRDYTVDWVHLKLNDQQQRTVLCKDPFKHKDERVDKLIASL
;
A
#
# COMPACT_ATOMS: atom_id res chain seq x y z
N MET A 1 -4.78 6.63 4.02
CA MET A 1 -5.50 6.29 5.28
C MET A 1 -6.36 5.05 5.06
N SER A 2 -7.15 5.03 4.00
CA SER A 2 -7.96 3.90 3.56
C SER A 2 -7.18 2.59 3.43
N GLU A 3 -7.69 1.55 4.09
CA GLU A 3 -7.19 0.18 3.96
C GLU A 3 -7.38 -0.33 2.53
N TYR A 4 -8.50 0.04 1.89
CA TYR A 4 -8.78 -0.27 0.49
C TYR A 4 -7.72 0.32 -0.44
N THR A 5 -7.41 1.61 -0.27
CA THR A 5 -6.38 2.29 -1.09
C THR A 5 -5.01 1.61 -0.93
N ASN A 6 -4.62 1.27 0.31
CA ASN A 6 -3.34 0.62 0.57
C ASN A 6 -3.27 -0.79 -0.01
N PHE A 7 -4.33 -1.59 0.14
CA PHE A 7 -4.41 -2.94 -0.40
C PHE A 7 -4.36 -2.91 -1.93
N LEU A 8 -5.17 -2.07 -2.56
CA LEU A 8 -5.19 -1.93 -4.02
C LEU A 8 -3.81 -1.51 -4.54
N LYS A 9 -3.19 -0.48 -3.96
CA LYS A 9 -1.86 0.02 -4.37
C LYS A 9 -0.80 -1.08 -4.39
N LEU A 10 -0.71 -1.86 -3.31
CA LEU A 10 0.29 -2.93 -3.21
C LEU A 10 -0.08 -4.13 -4.07
N GLY A 11 -1.35 -4.53 -4.06
CA GLY A 11 -1.84 -5.70 -4.76
C GLY A 11 -1.83 -5.55 -6.28
N SER A 12 -2.26 -4.42 -6.84
CA SER A 12 -2.18 -4.18 -8.30
C SER A 12 -0.73 -4.14 -8.78
N THR A 13 0.16 -3.54 -7.98
CA THR A 13 1.61 -3.56 -8.26
C THR A 13 2.16 -4.99 -8.26
N ALA A 14 1.77 -5.81 -7.28
CA ALA A 14 2.16 -7.22 -7.21
C ALA A 14 1.69 -8.00 -8.44
N CYS A 15 0.43 -7.82 -8.88
CA CYS A 15 -0.08 -8.42 -10.11
C CYS A 15 0.76 -8.04 -11.33
N VAL A 16 1.09 -6.75 -11.50
CA VAL A 16 1.93 -6.30 -12.62
C VAL A 16 3.32 -6.91 -12.57
N LEU A 17 3.97 -6.93 -11.41
CA LEU A 17 5.31 -7.53 -11.25
C LEU A 17 5.28 -9.03 -11.57
N ARG A 18 4.30 -9.76 -11.02
CA ARG A 18 4.15 -11.20 -11.26
C ARG A 18 3.95 -11.52 -12.74
N MET A 19 3.10 -10.73 -13.38
CA MET A 19 2.85 -10.80 -14.82
C MET A 19 4.13 -10.55 -15.64
N MET A 20 4.95 -9.57 -15.26
CA MET A 20 6.23 -9.29 -15.94
C MET A 20 7.27 -10.40 -15.73
N GLU A 21 7.31 -11.02 -14.55
CA GLU A 21 8.23 -12.11 -14.21
C GLU A 21 7.91 -13.41 -14.98
N GLU A 22 6.63 -13.78 -15.06
CA GLU A 22 6.21 -15.05 -15.67
C GLU A 22 5.94 -14.95 -17.17
N SER A 23 5.58 -13.77 -17.67
CA SER A 23 5.28 -13.55 -19.10
C SER A 23 6.05 -12.35 -19.63
N PRO A 24 7.38 -12.51 -19.86
CA PRO A 24 8.18 -11.49 -20.52
C PRO A 24 7.52 -11.15 -21.86
N ASN A 25 7.29 -9.86 -22.13
CA ASN A 25 6.61 -9.30 -23.33
C ASN A 25 5.08 -9.26 -23.31
N ILE A 26 4.41 -9.58 -22.21
CA ILE A 26 2.94 -9.42 -22.12
C ILE A 26 2.49 -7.95 -22.20
N LEU A 27 3.31 -7.04 -21.68
CA LEU A 27 3.09 -5.60 -21.68
C LEU A 27 3.71 -4.93 -22.91
N ARG A 28 3.02 -3.91 -23.40
CA ARG A 28 3.57 -2.97 -24.37
C ARG A 28 4.54 -2.01 -23.68
N ASP A 29 5.34 -1.30 -24.47
CA ASP A 29 6.14 -0.21 -23.97
C ASP A 29 5.24 1.00 -23.63
N TYR A 30 5.20 1.37 -22.34
CA TYR A 30 4.51 2.54 -21.80
C TYR A 30 5.48 3.64 -21.38
N THR A 31 6.72 3.62 -21.89
CA THR A 31 7.71 4.66 -21.60
C THR A 31 7.15 6.03 -21.93
N LEU A 32 7.09 6.91 -20.93
CA LEU A 32 6.59 8.28 -21.05
C LEU A 32 7.65 9.14 -21.75
N GLU A 33 7.24 10.05 -22.63
CA GLU A 33 8.15 11.01 -23.27
C GLU A 33 8.88 11.87 -22.22
N ASN A 34 8.14 12.31 -21.19
CA ASN A 34 8.69 13.02 -20.04
C ASN A 34 7.93 12.65 -18.76
N ALA A 35 8.48 11.71 -17.98
CA ALA A 35 7.84 11.21 -16.76
C ALA A 35 7.61 12.31 -15.70
N THR A 36 8.54 13.25 -15.55
CA THR A 36 8.45 14.35 -14.57
C THR A 36 7.33 15.34 -14.89
N ARG A 37 7.08 15.57 -16.17
CA ARG A 37 5.94 16.39 -16.62
C ARG A 37 4.64 15.61 -16.47
N ALA A 38 4.61 14.38 -16.97
CA ALA A 38 3.41 13.54 -16.97
C ALA A 38 2.83 13.34 -15.56
N ILE A 39 3.67 13.10 -14.54
CA ILE A 39 3.17 12.92 -13.17
C ILE A 39 2.41 14.15 -12.63
N ARG A 40 2.84 15.36 -12.99
CA ARG A 40 2.15 16.60 -12.58
C ARG A 40 0.85 16.79 -13.35
N GLU A 41 0.88 16.51 -14.65
CA GLU A 41 -0.31 16.62 -15.51
C GLU A 41 -1.39 15.61 -15.12
N ILE A 42 -1.01 14.37 -14.78
CA ILE A 42 -1.91 13.35 -14.23
C ILE A 42 -2.46 13.80 -12.87
N SER A 43 -1.59 14.27 -11.97
CA SER A 43 -2.01 14.66 -10.61
C SER A 43 -3.01 15.81 -10.58
N GLN A 44 -3.00 16.70 -11.58
CA GLN A 44 -3.92 17.85 -11.66
C GLN A 44 -5.25 17.50 -12.32
N ASP A 45 -5.32 16.41 -13.08
CA ASP A 45 -6.52 16.00 -13.80
C ASP A 45 -7.32 14.95 -13.02
N ILE A 46 -8.30 15.42 -12.25
CA ILE A 46 -9.21 14.54 -11.50
C ILE A 46 -10.18 13.76 -12.40
N THR A 47 -10.28 14.10 -13.70
CA THR A 47 -11.10 13.36 -14.67
C THR A 47 -10.40 12.09 -15.17
N CYS A 48 -9.07 12.03 -15.00
CA CYS A 48 -8.19 10.97 -15.50
C CYS A 48 -8.17 10.81 -17.03
N ARG A 49 -8.66 11.80 -17.80
CA ARG A 49 -8.83 11.76 -19.26
C ARG A 49 -7.77 12.52 -20.04
N ARG A 50 -6.99 13.38 -19.40
CA ARG A 50 -5.92 14.14 -20.03
C ARG A 50 -4.91 13.19 -20.63
N LYS A 51 -4.70 13.32 -21.95
CA LYS A 51 -3.71 12.53 -22.67
C LYS A 51 -2.30 13.02 -22.37
N ILE A 52 -1.39 12.07 -22.21
CA ILE A 52 0.05 12.27 -22.09
C ILE A 52 0.77 11.52 -23.20
N ARG A 53 1.92 12.04 -23.61
CA ARG A 53 2.69 11.48 -24.72
C ARG A 53 3.66 10.41 -24.24
N LEU A 54 3.64 9.26 -24.93
CA LEU A 54 4.61 8.19 -24.79
C LEU A 54 5.82 8.44 -25.70
N ALA A 55 6.97 7.87 -25.36
CA ALA A 55 8.18 7.89 -26.20
C ALA A 55 7.94 7.27 -27.58
N SER A 56 6.98 6.35 -27.69
CA SER A 56 6.54 5.78 -28.97
C SER A 56 5.76 6.76 -29.86
N GLY A 57 5.49 7.98 -29.40
CA GLY A 57 4.64 8.97 -30.07
C GLY A 57 3.13 8.78 -29.87
N ARG A 58 2.69 7.68 -29.23
CA ARG A 58 1.28 7.46 -28.85
C ARG A 58 0.87 8.44 -27.76
N GLU A 59 -0.41 8.79 -27.73
CA GLU A 59 -1.01 9.58 -26.66
C GLU A 59 -2.09 8.77 -25.94
N LEU A 60 -1.93 8.60 -24.64
CA LEU A 60 -2.85 7.87 -23.77
C LEU A 60 -3.14 8.68 -22.52
N SER A 61 -4.35 8.59 -21.99
CA SER A 61 -4.66 9.11 -20.67
C SER A 61 -4.18 8.16 -19.56
N SER A 62 -4.15 8.65 -18.33
CA SER A 62 -3.84 7.80 -17.17
C SER A 62 -4.82 6.63 -17.03
N LEU A 63 -6.10 6.86 -17.35
CA LEU A 63 -7.11 5.81 -17.34
C LEU A 63 -6.90 4.80 -18.47
N ASP A 64 -6.52 5.25 -19.68
CA ASP A 64 -6.22 4.33 -20.79
C ASP A 64 -5.06 3.39 -20.44
N ILE A 65 -3.99 3.92 -19.82
CA ILE A 65 -2.85 3.12 -19.38
C ILE A 65 -3.29 2.10 -18.32
N GLN A 66 -4.08 2.53 -17.32
CA GLN A 66 -4.58 1.62 -16.28
C GLN A 66 -5.51 0.54 -16.85
N ARG A 67 -6.37 0.88 -17.82
CA ARG A 67 -7.24 -0.08 -18.51
C ARG A 67 -6.42 -1.09 -19.29
N GLU A 68 -5.43 -0.66 -20.08
CA GLU A 68 -4.58 -1.58 -20.83
C GLU A 68 -3.78 -2.52 -19.88
N LEU A 69 -3.27 -2.01 -18.75
CA LEU A 69 -2.59 -2.84 -17.75
C LEU A 69 -3.54 -3.85 -17.09
N LEU A 70 -4.75 -3.41 -16.73
CA LEU A 70 -5.78 -4.26 -16.13
C LEU A 70 -6.21 -5.38 -17.08
N ASP A 71 -6.45 -5.07 -18.36
CA ASP A 71 -6.85 -6.07 -19.37
C ASP A 71 -5.79 -7.17 -19.52
N LYS A 72 -4.51 -6.82 -19.38
CA LYS A 72 -3.41 -7.77 -19.39
C LYS A 72 -3.36 -8.60 -18.11
N ALA A 73 -3.58 -7.98 -16.96
CA ALA A 73 -3.62 -8.67 -15.69
C ALA A 73 -4.81 -9.66 -15.62
N LEU A 74 -5.99 -9.30 -16.13
CA LEU A 74 -7.15 -10.18 -16.25
C LEU A 74 -6.85 -11.40 -17.13
N LYS A 75 -6.30 -11.18 -18.32
CA LYS A 75 -5.88 -12.27 -19.22
C LYS A 75 -4.84 -13.20 -18.57
N PHE A 76 -3.86 -12.63 -17.87
CA PHE A 76 -2.89 -13.41 -17.12
C PHE A 76 -3.53 -14.23 -15.99
N SER A 77 -4.52 -13.66 -15.30
CA SER A 77 -5.30 -14.38 -14.28
C SER A 77 -6.04 -15.58 -14.85
N ASP A 78 -6.53 -15.50 -16.09
CA ASP A 78 -7.25 -16.61 -16.74
C ASP A 78 -6.30 -17.75 -17.16
N THR A 79 -5.05 -17.44 -17.51
CA THR A 79 -4.08 -18.43 -18.00
C THR A 79 -3.17 -19.01 -16.92
N ASN A 80 -2.62 -18.16 -16.06
CA ASN A 80 -1.61 -18.53 -15.06
C ASN A 80 -2.20 -18.58 -13.64
N GLY A 81 -3.23 -17.76 -13.39
CA GLY A 81 -3.83 -17.59 -12.09
C GLY A 81 -3.03 -16.66 -11.17
N TYR A 82 -3.72 -16.17 -10.15
CA TYR A 82 -3.16 -15.37 -9.07
C TYR A 82 -3.43 -16.04 -7.73
N ALA A 83 -2.58 -15.79 -6.73
CA ALA A 83 -2.87 -16.20 -5.36
C ALA A 83 -4.14 -15.48 -4.86
N PRO A 84 -4.83 -15.98 -3.81
CA PRO A 84 -6.12 -15.42 -3.38
C PRO A 84 -6.10 -13.91 -3.08
N LEU A 85 -5.02 -13.39 -2.49
CA LEU A 85 -4.90 -11.96 -2.19
C LEU A 85 -4.66 -11.11 -3.43
N GLU A 86 -3.87 -11.62 -4.39
CA GLU A 86 -3.65 -10.96 -5.68
C GLU A 86 -4.93 -10.95 -6.51
N LYS A 87 -5.69 -12.06 -6.52
CA LYS A 87 -6.99 -12.13 -7.18
C LYS A 87 -7.97 -11.11 -6.59
N LYS A 88 -8.04 -11.00 -5.25
CA LYS A 88 -8.83 -9.95 -4.59
C LYS A 88 -8.38 -8.54 -5.01
N ALA A 89 -7.07 -8.32 -5.13
CA ALA A 89 -6.55 -7.03 -5.56
C ALA A 89 -6.91 -6.71 -7.02
N LEU A 90 -6.90 -7.72 -7.89
CA LEU A 90 -7.33 -7.61 -9.28
C LEU A 90 -8.82 -7.24 -9.38
N GLU A 91 -9.69 -7.91 -8.62
CA GLU A 91 -11.12 -7.58 -8.54
C GLU A 91 -11.36 -6.13 -8.06
N MET A 92 -10.61 -5.71 -7.03
CA MET A 92 -10.66 -4.33 -6.54
C MET A 92 -10.13 -3.32 -7.55
N TRP A 93 -9.11 -3.69 -8.33
CA TRP A 93 -8.55 -2.86 -9.37
C TRP A 93 -9.52 -2.68 -10.53
N GLU A 94 -10.16 -3.78 -10.98
CA GLU A 94 -11.20 -3.76 -11.99
C GLU A 94 -12.38 -2.87 -11.59
N HIS A 95 -12.84 -3.02 -10.34
CA HIS A 95 -13.88 -2.16 -9.79
C HIS A 95 -13.49 -0.68 -9.83
N CYS A 96 -12.28 -0.32 -9.40
CA CYS A 96 -11.82 1.06 -9.40
C CYS A 96 -11.70 1.64 -10.82
N VAL A 97 -11.06 0.93 -11.76
CA VAL A 97 -10.89 1.42 -13.14
C VAL A 97 -12.25 1.61 -13.81
N SER A 98 -13.17 0.66 -13.65
CA SER A 98 -14.52 0.74 -14.24
C SER A 98 -15.37 1.82 -13.61
N THR A 99 -15.21 2.07 -12.30
CA THR A 99 -15.89 3.17 -11.63
C THR A 99 -15.35 4.53 -12.06
N ILE A 100 -14.01 4.68 -12.15
CA ILE A 100 -13.37 5.91 -12.65
C ILE A 100 -13.78 6.20 -14.10
N GLU A 101 -13.95 5.16 -14.91
CA GLU A 101 -14.42 5.33 -16.28
C GLU A 101 -15.85 5.88 -16.36
N ASN A 102 -16.71 5.55 -15.41
CA ASN A 102 -18.06 6.12 -15.32
C ASN A 102 -18.01 7.53 -14.69
N ASP A 103 -17.46 7.63 -13.49
CA ASP A 103 -17.31 8.86 -12.72
C ASP A 103 -16.23 8.68 -11.63
N PRO A 104 -15.08 9.37 -11.73
CA PRO A 104 -13.98 9.30 -10.76
C PRO A 104 -14.40 9.60 -9.32
N LEU A 105 -15.47 10.36 -9.11
CA LEU A 105 -15.91 10.78 -7.78
C LEU A 105 -16.81 9.78 -7.06
N LYS A 106 -17.11 8.62 -7.67
CA LYS A 106 -17.97 7.57 -7.07
C LYS A 106 -17.27 6.63 -6.08
N LEU A 107 -15.93 6.70 -5.98
CA LEU A 107 -15.14 5.85 -5.06
C LEU A 107 -14.95 6.51 -3.67
N ASN A 108 -16.00 7.15 -3.16
CA ASN A 108 -15.96 8.01 -1.97
C ASN A 108 -15.95 7.24 -0.64
N ARG A 109 -15.92 5.90 -0.68
CA ARG A 109 -15.77 5.05 0.50
C ARG A 109 -14.43 4.30 0.51
N GLU A 110 -13.79 4.18 -0.65
CA GLU A 110 -12.67 3.28 -0.92
C GLU A 110 -11.37 4.05 -1.16
N VAL A 111 -11.39 5.12 -1.97
CA VAL A 111 -10.18 5.78 -2.46
C VAL A 111 -9.89 7.08 -1.72
N ASP A 112 -8.72 7.17 -1.08
CA ASP A 112 -8.34 8.29 -0.18
C ASP A 112 -8.57 9.67 -0.80
N TRP A 113 -8.17 9.89 -2.05
CA TRP A 113 -8.29 11.21 -2.69
C TRP A 113 -9.76 11.58 -2.97
N VAL A 114 -10.61 10.59 -3.28
CA VAL A 114 -12.05 10.80 -3.52
C VAL A 114 -12.77 11.04 -2.19
N ILE A 115 -12.49 10.23 -1.17
CA ILE A 115 -13.01 10.42 0.19
C ILE A 115 -12.71 11.86 0.65
N LYS A 116 -11.44 12.28 0.48
CA LYS A 116 -10.99 13.60 0.88
C LYS A 116 -11.61 14.72 0.04
N TYR A 117 -11.75 14.52 -1.28
CA TYR A 117 -12.42 15.48 -2.16
C TYR A 117 -13.83 15.78 -1.65
N HIS A 118 -14.64 14.76 -1.38
CA HIS A 118 -16.00 14.93 -0.85
C HIS A 118 -16.01 15.61 0.52
N LEU A 119 -15.07 15.24 1.41
CA LEU A 119 -14.93 15.86 2.72
C LEU A 119 -14.63 17.36 2.62
N ILE A 120 -13.67 17.73 1.75
CA ILE A 120 -13.25 19.11 1.53
C ILE A 120 -14.37 19.91 0.87
N GLU A 121 -15.00 19.40 -0.19
CA GLU A 121 -16.09 20.10 -0.87
C GLU A 121 -17.31 20.31 0.03
N ALA A 122 -17.66 19.32 0.86
CA ALA A 122 -18.73 19.48 1.84
C ALA A 122 -18.39 20.55 2.88
N PHE A 123 -17.15 20.59 3.37
CA PHE A 123 -16.69 21.60 4.33
C PHE A 123 -16.71 23.01 3.71
N ARG A 124 -16.17 23.15 2.49
CA ARG A 124 -16.16 24.40 1.72
C ARG A 124 -17.57 24.92 1.51
N LYS A 125 -18.48 24.07 1.02
CA LYS A 125 -19.88 24.45 0.77
C LYS A 125 -20.61 24.87 2.05
N LYS A 126 -20.35 24.19 3.17
CA LYS A 126 -20.99 24.48 4.46
C LYS A 126 -20.54 25.83 5.06
N HIS A 127 -19.28 26.20 4.83
CA HIS A 127 -18.66 27.37 5.45
C HIS A 127 -18.38 28.52 4.47
N ASP A 128 -18.82 28.38 3.22
CA ASP A 128 -18.59 29.32 2.10
C ASP A 128 -17.10 29.67 1.92
N LEU A 129 -16.27 28.63 1.80
CA LEU A 129 -14.81 28.77 1.74
C LEU A 129 -14.23 28.46 0.36
N ALA A 130 -13.23 29.27 -0.01
CA ALA A 130 -12.35 28.97 -1.11
C ALA A 130 -11.45 27.76 -0.79
N LEU A 131 -10.88 27.15 -1.84
CA LEU A 131 -10.02 25.97 -1.70
C LEU A 131 -8.68 26.32 -1.02
N ASP A 132 -8.19 27.55 -1.22
CA ASP A 132 -6.94 28.09 -0.68
C ASP A 132 -7.09 28.67 0.74
N ASP A 133 -8.30 28.71 1.32
CA ASP A 133 -8.51 29.12 2.71
C ASP A 133 -7.75 28.19 3.67
N ALA A 134 -7.05 28.77 4.65
CA ALA A 134 -6.24 28.04 5.62
C ALA A 134 -7.04 26.97 6.39
N ARG A 135 -8.34 27.19 6.63
CA ARG A 135 -9.23 26.20 7.28
C ARG A 135 -9.48 25.01 6.36
N THR A 136 -9.62 25.24 5.06
CA THR A 136 -9.75 24.16 4.07
C THR A 136 -8.47 23.34 4.01
N GLN A 137 -7.30 23.99 4.00
CA GLN A 137 -5.99 23.31 4.05
C GLN A 137 -5.80 22.50 5.34
N LEU A 138 -6.32 23.00 6.47
CA LEU A 138 -6.28 22.26 7.74
C LEU A 138 -7.10 20.96 7.66
N VAL A 139 -8.23 20.93 6.96
CA VAL A 139 -9.02 19.71 6.76
C VAL A 139 -8.22 18.65 5.99
N ASP A 140 -7.51 19.05 4.94
CA ASP A 140 -6.61 18.15 4.19
C ASP A 140 -5.55 17.52 5.12
N LEU A 141 -4.92 18.34 5.97
CA LEU A 141 -3.94 17.85 6.94
C LEU A 141 -4.58 16.93 7.99
N GLN A 142 -5.72 17.32 8.57
CA GLN A 142 -6.41 16.55 9.63
C GLN A 142 -7.00 15.22 9.14
N TYR A 143 -7.19 15.05 7.84
CA TYR A 143 -7.53 13.75 7.25
C TYR A 143 -6.51 12.67 7.61
N HIS A 144 -5.22 13.04 7.67
CA HIS A 144 -4.11 12.12 7.90
C HIS A 144 -3.67 12.03 9.36
N ASP A 145 -4.40 12.66 10.28
CA ASP A 145 -4.08 12.57 11.70
C ASP A 145 -4.35 11.15 12.23
N ILE A 146 -3.28 10.51 12.72
CA ILE A 146 -3.30 9.13 13.20
C ILE A 146 -3.99 8.95 14.56
N CYS A 147 -4.29 10.04 15.27
CA CYS A 147 -5.02 9.98 16.52
C CYS A 147 -6.48 9.57 16.28
N ARG A 148 -6.84 8.31 16.62
CA ARG A 148 -8.17 7.72 16.36
C ARG A 148 -9.37 8.53 16.87
N ASN A 149 -9.20 9.29 17.95
CA ASN A 149 -10.28 10.11 18.52
C ASN A 149 -10.43 11.50 17.86
N ARG A 150 -9.44 11.93 17.07
CA ARG A 150 -9.37 13.30 16.52
C ARG A 150 -9.38 13.31 14.98
N GLY A 151 -8.61 12.41 14.36
CA GLY A 151 -8.40 12.38 12.91
C GLY A 151 -9.69 12.21 12.12
N LEU A 152 -9.82 12.95 11.02
CA LEU A 152 -11.07 13.01 10.26
C LEU A 152 -11.37 11.68 9.57
N PHE A 153 -10.36 10.95 9.10
CA PHE A 153 -10.56 9.63 8.52
C PHE A 153 -11.21 8.66 9.52
N TYR A 154 -10.72 8.61 10.77
CA TYR A 154 -11.30 7.72 11.80
C TYR A 154 -12.70 8.12 12.23
N LYS A 155 -13.05 9.42 12.13
CA LYS A 155 -14.45 9.85 12.30
C LYS A 155 -15.33 9.29 11.19
N LEU A 156 -14.89 9.36 9.93
CA LEU A 156 -15.62 8.76 8.80
C LEU A 156 -15.76 7.24 8.98
N GLU A 157 -14.70 6.56 9.40
CA GLU A 157 -14.70 5.11 9.70
C GLU A 157 -15.73 4.77 10.79
N LYS A 158 -15.74 5.51 11.91
CA LYS A 158 -16.70 5.31 13.00
C LYS A 158 -18.16 5.47 12.56
N HIS A 159 -18.40 6.35 11.58
CA HIS A 159 -19.72 6.56 10.97
C HIS A 159 -20.00 5.61 9.79
N LYS A 160 -19.13 4.61 9.53
CA LYS A 160 -19.25 3.65 8.43
C LYS A 160 -19.32 4.31 7.05
N LEU A 161 -18.67 5.46 6.90
CA LEU A 161 -18.60 6.21 5.63
C LEU A 161 -17.42 5.81 4.74
N VAL A 162 -16.51 4.98 5.26
CA VAL A 162 -15.40 4.39 4.51
C VAL A 162 -15.37 2.89 4.74
N ASP A 163 -14.84 2.15 3.78
CA ASP A 163 -14.77 0.71 3.82
C ASP A 163 -13.50 0.21 4.50
N ARG A 164 -13.62 -0.96 5.14
CA ARG A 164 -12.53 -1.64 5.84
C ARG A 164 -12.25 -2.98 5.18
N ILE A 165 -10.99 -3.38 5.25
CA ILE A 165 -10.47 -4.68 4.80
C ILE A 165 -10.01 -5.52 5.98
N CYS A 166 -9.38 -4.89 6.97
CA CYS A 166 -8.81 -5.56 8.13
C CYS A 166 -9.78 -5.55 9.31
N ASN A 167 -9.72 -6.59 10.14
CA ASN A 167 -10.42 -6.61 11.42
C ASN A 167 -9.60 -5.90 12.48
N GLU A 168 -10.27 -5.33 13.48
CA GLU A 168 -9.59 -4.59 14.55
C GLU A 168 -8.68 -5.48 15.39
N GLU A 169 -9.11 -6.71 15.66
CA GLU A 169 -8.32 -7.69 16.40
C GLU A 169 -7.00 -8.04 15.70
N ASP A 170 -7.00 -8.14 14.37
CA ASP A 170 -5.81 -8.48 13.60
C ASP A 170 -4.81 -7.32 13.61
N ILE A 171 -5.30 -6.08 13.56
CA ILE A 171 -4.48 -4.86 13.69
C ILE A 171 -3.86 -4.80 15.09
N GLU A 172 -4.64 -5.06 16.14
CA GLU A 172 -4.14 -5.04 17.52
C GLU A 172 -3.07 -6.12 17.73
N LYS A 173 -3.34 -7.35 17.29
CA LYS A 173 -2.38 -8.46 17.37
C LYS A 173 -1.07 -8.12 16.66
N ALA A 174 -1.13 -7.48 15.49
CA ALA A 174 0.03 -7.14 14.67
C ALA A 174 0.96 -6.07 15.28
N LYS A 175 0.53 -5.34 16.31
CA LYS A 175 1.42 -4.40 17.04
C LYS A 175 2.54 -5.12 17.76
N ASP A 176 2.23 -6.26 18.38
CA ASP A 176 3.16 -7.02 19.22
C ASP A 176 3.66 -8.31 18.57
N HIS A 177 2.98 -8.76 17.50
CA HIS A 177 3.30 -10.03 16.83
C HIS A 177 3.80 -9.78 15.40
N PRO A 178 5.05 -10.17 15.08
CA PRO A 178 5.56 -10.06 13.72
C PRO A 178 4.88 -11.09 12.79
N PRO A 179 4.92 -10.88 11.46
CA PRO A 179 4.45 -11.86 10.48
C PRO A 179 5.10 -13.23 10.65
N ALA A 180 4.28 -14.27 10.84
CA ALA A 180 4.73 -15.62 11.17
C ALA A 180 5.42 -16.38 10.03
N THR A 181 5.25 -15.91 8.79
CA THR A 181 5.69 -16.58 7.55
C THR A 181 7.01 -16.06 7.01
N THR A 182 7.62 -15.05 7.63
CA THR A 182 8.86 -14.41 7.15
C THR A 182 9.93 -14.38 8.23
N ARG A 183 11.14 -13.96 7.85
CA ARG A 183 12.25 -13.74 8.81
C ARG A 183 11.92 -12.73 9.93
N ALA A 184 10.88 -11.92 9.79
CA ALA A 184 10.42 -11.03 10.86
C ALA A 184 10.03 -11.81 12.13
N LYS A 185 9.53 -13.05 11.99
CA LYS A 185 9.27 -13.96 13.12
C LYS A 185 10.53 -14.22 13.95
N LEU A 186 11.64 -14.56 13.27
CA LEU A 186 12.93 -14.82 13.90
C LEU A 186 13.43 -13.58 14.65
N ARG A 187 13.37 -12.42 13.99
CA ARG A 187 13.78 -11.14 14.56
C ARG A 187 12.97 -10.79 15.81
N GLY A 188 11.63 -10.89 15.74
CA GLY A 188 10.77 -10.57 16.86
C GLY A 188 10.96 -11.50 18.06
N ALA A 189 11.13 -12.81 17.81
CA ALA A 189 11.42 -13.79 18.86
C ALA A 189 12.75 -13.48 19.58
N PHE A 190 13.79 -13.14 18.83
CA PHE A 190 15.08 -12.74 19.38
C PHE A 190 14.99 -11.45 20.23
N ILE A 191 14.38 -10.40 19.69
CA ILE A 191 14.19 -9.12 20.40
C ILE A 191 13.40 -9.32 21.69
N LYS A 192 12.29 -10.06 21.63
CA LYS A 192 11.44 -10.34 22.79
C LYS A 192 12.25 -11.03 23.89
N ARG A 193 12.97 -12.09 23.54
CA ARG A 193 13.79 -12.85 24.49
C ARG A 193 14.92 -12.02 25.09
N ALA A 194 15.61 -11.23 24.28
CA ALA A 194 16.73 -10.42 24.74
C ALA A 194 16.27 -9.32 25.72
N LYS A 195 15.10 -8.71 25.47
CA LYS A 195 14.47 -7.76 26.40
C LYS A 195 14.07 -8.41 27.73
N GLU A 196 13.42 -9.58 27.70
CA GLU A 196 13.06 -10.33 28.92
C GLU A 196 14.28 -10.63 29.80
N ARG A 197 15.43 -10.91 29.16
CA ARG A 197 16.70 -11.23 29.83
C ARG A 197 17.58 -10.01 30.11
N LYS A 198 17.13 -8.80 29.77
CA LYS A 198 17.88 -7.53 29.92
C LYS A 198 19.29 -7.60 29.33
N ARG A 199 19.42 -8.24 28.16
CA ARG A 199 20.70 -8.37 27.44
C ARG A 199 20.85 -7.26 26.41
N ASP A 200 22.06 -6.76 26.25
CA ASP A 200 22.37 -5.82 25.18
C ASP A 200 22.50 -6.53 23.83
N TYR A 201 21.82 -5.98 22.82
CA TYR A 201 21.77 -6.56 21.49
C TYR A 201 21.73 -5.48 20.41
N THR A 202 22.14 -5.85 19.20
CA THR A 202 22.03 -5.03 17.99
C THR A 202 21.35 -5.85 16.91
N VAL A 203 20.34 -5.27 16.26
CA VAL A 203 19.52 -5.97 15.25
C VAL A 203 19.30 -5.07 14.05
N ASP A 204 19.37 -5.65 12.86
CA ASP A 204 18.90 -5.04 11.62
C ASP A 204 18.02 -6.03 10.80
N TRP A 205 17.81 -5.76 9.52
CA TRP A 205 17.01 -6.63 8.65
C TRP A 205 17.58 -8.04 8.47
N VAL A 206 18.91 -8.18 8.49
CA VAL A 206 19.67 -9.40 8.19
C VAL A 206 20.48 -9.90 9.39
N HIS A 207 20.93 -9.03 10.28
CA HIS A 207 21.81 -9.35 11.40
C HIS A 207 21.07 -9.38 12.73
N LEU A 208 21.30 -10.44 13.51
CA LEU A 208 20.94 -10.54 14.92
C LEU A 208 22.22 -10.71 15.73
N LYS A 209 22.59 -9.72 16.54
CA LYS A 209 23.84 -9.69 17.30
C LYS A 209 23.58 -9.54 18.79
N LEU A 210 24.28 -10.34 19.61
CA LEU A 210 24.43 -10.12 21.04
C LEU A 210 25.71 -9.34 21.32
N ASN A 211 25.59 -8.29 22.14
CA ASN A 211 26.71 -7.44 22.51
C ASN A 211 27.40 -7.95 23.78
N ASP A 212 27.70 -9.25 23.81
CA ASP A 212 28.49 -9.88 24.88
C ASP A 212 29.99 -9.93 24.51
N GLN A 213 30.82 -10.48 25.41
CA GLN A 213 32.26 -10.64 25.16
C GLN A 213 32.57 -11.48 23.90
N GLN A 214 31.67 -12.39 23.51
CA GLN A 214 31.83 -13.26 22.34
C GLN A 214 31.25 -12.65 21.05
N GLN A 215 30.53 -11.54 21.14
CA GLN A 215 29.89 -10.82 20.04
C GLN A 215 29.13 -11.71 19.04
N ARG A 216 28.38 -12.69 19.55
CA ARG A 216 27.73 -13.72 18.73
C ARG A 216 26.71 -13.10 17.78
N THR A 217 26.84 -13.41 16.49
CA THR A 217 26.02 -12.85 15.41
C THR A 217 25.46 -13.94 14.51
N VAL A 218 24.18 -13.83 14.14
CA VAL A 218 23.50 -14.72 13.19
C VAL A 218 22.96 -13.91 12.00
N LEU A 219 23.13 -14.47 10.80
CA LEU A 219 22.69 -13.88 9.52
C LEU A 219 21.41 -14.53 8.98
N CYS A 220 20.36 -13.74 8.84
CA CYS A 220 19.05 -14.06 8.28
C CYS A 220 18.90 -13.46 6.87
N LYS A 221 19.73 -13.93 5.91
CA LYS A 221 19.74 -13.42 4.53
C LYS A 221 18.46 -13.71 3.76
N ASP A 222 17.91 -14.91 3.92
CA ASP A 222 16.66 -15.33 3.27
C ASP A 222 15.44 -14.65 3.92
N PRO A 223 14.67 -13.83 3.19
CA PRO A 223 13.48 -13.17 3.73
C PRO A 223 12.30 -14.11 4.01
N PHE A 224 12.22 -15.26 3.34
CA PHE A 224 11.13 -16.23 3.45
C PHE A 224 11.34 -17.24 4.57
N LYS A 225 12.59 -17.44 5.01
CA LYS A 225 12.92 -18.34 6.10
C LYS A 225 12.46 -17.79 7.45
N HIS A 226 11.49 -18.47 8.07
CA HIS A 226 10.91 -18.10 9.36
C HIS A 226 11.24 -19.09 10.50
N LYS A 227 12.11 -20.08 10.23
CA LYS A 227 12.67 -21.05 11.19
C LYS A 227 14.17 -21.17 10.90
N ASP A 228 15.03 -20.97 11.90
CA ASP A 228 16.49 -21.12 11.74
C ASP A 228 17.14 -21.56 13.05
N GLU A 229 17.69 -22.77 13.07
CA GLU A 229 18.30 -23.36 14.28
C GLU A 229 19.42 -22.51 14.88
N ARG A 230 20.13 -21.71 14.06
CA ARG A 230 21.20 -20.84 14.55
C ARG A 230 20.62 -19.72 15.40
N VAL A 231 19.45 -19.20 15.01
CA VAL A 231 18.70 -18.21 15.80
C VAL A 231 18.15 -18.86 17.06
N ASP A 232 17.60 -20.08 16.98
CA ASP A 232 17.11 -20.79 18.16
C ASP A 232 18.21 -21.04 19.19
N LYS A 233 19.41 -21.44 18.74
CA LYS A 233 20.60 -21.58 19.61
C LYS A 233 21.03 -20.24 20.22
N LEU A 234 21.00 -19.16 19.44
CA LEU A 234 21.32 -17.82 19.95
C LEU A 234 20.33 -17.40 21.05
N ILE A 235 19.03 -17.62 20.82
CA ILE A 235 17.94 -17.33 21.76
C ILE A 235 18.05 -18.19 23.03
N ALA A 236 18.39 -19.47 22.90
CA ALA A 236 18.58 -20.37 24.03
C ALA A 236 19.76 -19.94 24.93
N SER A 237 20.71 -19.19 24.39
CA SER A 237 21.90 -18.73 25.11
C SER A 237 21.75 -17.39 25.85
N LEU A 238 20.55 -16.78 25.79
CA LEU A 238 20.19 -15.50 26.42
C LEU A 238 19.81 -15.64 27.91
#